data_AF-A0A7S3BCX9-F1
#
_entry.id   AF-A0A7S3BCX9-F1
#
_cell.length_a   1.000
_cell.length_b   1.000
_cell.length_c   1.000
_cell.angle_alpha   90.00
_cell.angle_beta   90.00
_cell.angle_gamma   90.00
#
_symmetry.space_group_name_H-M   'P 1'
#
loop_
_entity.id
_entity.type
_entity.pdbx_description
1 polymer ?
#
loop_
_entity_poly.entity_id
_entity_poly.type
_entity_poly.pdbx_seq_one_letter_code
_entity_poly.pdbx_strand_id
1 'polypeptide(L)'
;ALLLALWASAAACAHGAAASYRVTDRPPRLAGRAPWGIFFEEIGRAGDGGLYAEALANGDYESQGRLGGGLDAGRDVPDASDFAPWTVAPPAAAIRSGCAAPRATLDGSSAPFSSNPAALRLDLSAGGCSASLRNPGWHGIKVDAKEPYPGPWFALSMYLAVDERMSDAGVKA
;
A
#
# COMPACT_ATOMS: atom_id res chain seq x y z
N ALA A 1 45.88 -1.02 68.06
CA ALA A 1 44.77 -1.99 68.09
C ALA A 1 43.42 -1.33 67.76
N LEU A 2 43.35 -0.55 66.67
CA LEU A 2 42.17 0.29 66.35
C LEU A 2 41.94 0.40 64.83
N LEU A 3 42.12 -0.71 64.09
CA LEU A 3 42.03 -0.73 62.62
C LEU A 3 41.33 -1.98 62.06
N LEU A 4 40.57 -2.70 62.90
CA LEU A 4 39.82 -3.90 62.51
C LEU A 4 38.30 -3.78 62.73
N ALA A 5 37.81 -2.62 63.17
CA ALA A 5 36.41 -2.44 63.58
C ALA A 5 35.48 -1.88 62.50
N LEU A 6 35.90 -1.82 61.23
CA LEU A 6 35.13 -1.12 60.19
C LEU A 6 34.86 -1.95 58.91
N TRP A 7 34.66 -3.26 59.03
CA TRP A 7 34.26 -4.12 57.90
C TRP A 7 33.24 -5.20 58.31
N ALA A 8 32.25 -4.81 59.11
CA ALA A 8 31.03 -5.60 59.31
C ALA A 8 29.83 -4.86 58.70
N SER A 9 29.95 -4.48 57.42
CA SER A 9 28.76 -4.18 56.62
C SER A 9 28.04 -5.50 56.41
N ALA A 10 27.12 -5.82 57.32
CA ALA A 10 26.14 -6.87 57.12
C ALA A 10 25.36 -6.52 55.84
N ALA A 11 25.73 -7.17 54.73
CA ALA A 11 24.91 -7.23 53.55
C ALA A 11 23.63 -7.99 53.93
N ALA A 12 22.66 -7.26 54.48
CA ALA A 12 21.29 -7.72 54.54
C ALA A 12 20.79 -7.75 53.10
N CYS A 13 21.11 -8.84 52.38
CA CYS A 13 20.43 -9.16 51.15
C CYS A 13 18.95 -9.29 51.48
N ALA A 14 18.16 -8.27 51.09
CA ALA A 14 16.72 -8.35 51.06
C ALA A 14 16.36 -9.52 50.12
N HIS A 15 16.20 -10.71 50.70
CA HIS A 15 15.70 -11.86 49.96
C HIS A 15 14.25 -11.53 49.61
N GLY A 16 13.99 -11.31 48.33
CA GLY A 16 12.63 -11.20 47.81
C GLY A 16 11.81 -12.37 48.35
N ALA A 17 10.70 -12.06 49.01
CA ALA A 17 9.87 -13.07 49.65
C ALA A 17 9.54 -14.20 48.65
N ALA A 18 9.79 -15.43 49.06
CA ALA A 18 9.50 -16.60 48.23
C ALA A 18 7.99 -16.68 47.99
N ALA A 19 7.55 -16.46 46.76
CA ALA A 19 6.18 -16.73 46.33
C ALA A 19 6.07 -18.23 46.00
N SER A 20 5.06 -18.90 46.57
CA SER A 20 4.72 -20.28 46.21
C SER A 20 3.42 -20.29 45.43
N TYR A 21 3.41 -20.97 44.28
CA TYR A 21 2.21 -21.21 43.48
C TYR A 21 1.71 -22.62 43.77
N ARG A 22 0.43 -22.75 44.15
CA ARG A 22 -0.22 -24.07 44.28
C ARG A 22 -1.14 -24.28 43.08
N VAL A 23 -0.76 -25.21 42.21
CA VAL A 23 -1.64 -25.71 41.15
C VAL A 23 -2.59 -26.73 41.77
N THR A 24 -3.89 -26.59 41.53
CA THR A 24 -4.92 -27.52 42.03
C THR A 24 -5.38 -28.46 40.94
N ASP A 25 -5.91 -29.62 41.33
CA ASP A 25 -6.50 -30.66 40.46
C ASP A 25 -7.98 -30.45 40.13
N ARG A 26 -8.58 -29.34 40.57
CA ARG A 26 -9.98 -29.03 40.27
C ARG A 26 -10.18 -28.86 38.76
N PRO A 27 -11.25 -29.43 38.18
CA PRO A 27 -11.51 -29.27 36.75
C PRO A 27 -11.71 -27.78 36.43
N PRO A 28 -10.99 -27.24 35.43
CA PRO A 28 -11.13 -25.84 35.06
C PRO A 28 -12.55 -25.59 34.54
N ARG A 29 -13.15 -24.48 34.94
CA ARG A 29 -14.31 -23.96 34.22
C ARG A 29 -13.79 -23.52 32.86
N LEU A 30 -14.17 -24.22 31.80
CA LEU A 30 -13.84 -23.81 30.45
C LEU A 30 -14.43 -22.41 30.23
N ALA A 31 -13.58 -21.42 29.96
CA ALA A 31 -14.02 -20.22 29.28
C ALA A 31 -14.75 -20.67 28.00
N GLY A 32 -15.83 -19.98 27.61
CA GLY A 32 -16.73 -20.41 26.53
C GLY A 32 -16.03 -20.74 25.21
N ARG A 33 -16.79 -21.18 24.19
CA ARG A 33 -16.28 -21.82 22.95
C ARG A 33 -15.26 -21.02 22.11
N ALA A 34 -14.93 -19.78 22.46
CA ALA A 34 -13.91 -18.95 21.82
C ALA A 34 -13.11 -18.14 22.86
N PRO A 35 -12.19 -18.78 23.62
CA PRO A 35 -11.34 -18.04 24.54
C PRO A 35 -10.33 -17.15 23.81
N TRP A 36 -10.12 -17.38 22.51
CA TRP A 36 -9.21 -16.64 21.64
C TRP A 36 -9.87 -16.41 20.28
N GLY A 37 -9.62 -15.24 19.70
CA GLY A 37 -10.14 -14.84 18.40
C GLY A 37 -9.22 -13.84 17.71
N ILE A 38 -9.56 -13.49 16.47
CA ILE A 38 -8.86 -12.48 15.69
C ILE A 38 -9.72 -11.23 15.70
N PHE A 39 -9.14 -10.11 16.12
CA PHE A 39 -9.69 -8.78 15.86
C PHE A 39 -9.08 -8.28 14.55
N PHE A 40 -9.91 -7.74 13.66
CA PHE A 40 -9.48 -7.20 12.37
C PHE A 40 -10.11 -5.83 12.16
N GLU A 41 -9.28 -4.87 11.79
CA GLU A 41 -9.65 -3.58 11.23
C GLU A 41 -8.63 -3.22 10.14
N GLU A 42 -8.98 -2.29 9.25
CA GLU A 42 -8.00 -1.70 8.34
C GLU A 42 -7.10 -0.73 9.11
N ILE A 43 -6.06 -1.27 9.72
CA ILE A 43 -5.00 -0.51 10.37
C ILE A 43 -3.65 -0.99 9.90
N GLY A 44 -2.80 -0.05 9.51
CA GLY A 44 -1.45 -0.36 9.07
C GLY A 44 -1.39 -1.30 7.86
N ARG A 45 -2.37 -1.23 6.94
CA ARG A 45 -2.45 -2.06 5.72
C ARG A 45 -2.71 -3.54 5.99
N ALA A 46 -3.48 -3.84 7.04
CA ALA A 46 -3.83 -5.21 7.39
C ALA A 46 -4.85 -5.84 6.42
N GLY A 47 -5.70 -5.04 5.78
CA GLY A 47 -6.56 -5.43 4.67
C GLY A 47 -5.89 -5.13 3.33
N ASP A 48 -5.92 -3.87 2.91
CA ASP A 48 -5.33 -3.42 1.64
C ASP A 48 -3.80 -3.45 1.69
N GLY A 49 -3.20 -4.35 0.90
CA GLY A 49 -1.76 -4.64 0.97
C GLY A 49 -1.37 -5.68 2.04
N GLY A 50 -2.36 -6.28 2.70
CA GLY A 50 -2.20 -7.35 3.68
C GLY A 50 -3.07 -8.56 3.34
N LEU A 51 -4.20 -8.71 4.02
CA LEU A 51 -5.10 -9.85 3.88
C LEU A 51 -5.83 -9.87 2.52
N TYR A 52 -6.12 -8.70 1.94
CA TYR A 52 -6.70 -8.61 0.60
C TYR A 52 -5.62 -8.79 -0.47
N ALA A 53 -5.88 -9.65 -1.45
CA ALA A 53 -4.88 -10.11 -2.41
C ALA A 53 -4.60 -9.12 -3.55
N GLU A 54 -5.10 -7.89 -3.48
CA GLU A 54 -4.81 -6.86 -4.47
C GLU A 54 -3.35 -6.43 -4.37
N ALA A 55 -2.61 -6.65 -5.46
CA ALA A 55 -1.18 -6.36 -5.51
C ALA A 55 -0.89 -4.89 -5.82
N LEU A 56 -1.80 -4.20 -6.51
CA LEU A 56 -1.63 -2.81 -6.91
C LEU A 56 -2.15 -1.87 -5.81
N ALA A 57 -1.32 -0.92 -5.42
CA ALA A 57 -1.76 0.13 -4.52
C ALA A 57 -2.50 1.22 -5.31
N ASN A 58 -3.64 1.72 -4.80
CA ASN A 58 -4.44 2.74 -5.47
C ASN A 58 -4.79 2.36 -6.93
N GLY A 59 -5.19 1.10 -7.16
CA GLY A 59 -5.51 0.59 -8.50
C GLY A 59 -6.73 1.28 -9.16
N ASP A 60 -7.56 1.91 -8.34
CA ASP A 60 -8.82 2.54 -8.70
C ASP A 60 -8.77 4.08 -8.64
N TYR A 61 -7.62 4.65 -8.28
CA TYR A 61 -7.35 6.10 -8.19
C TYR A 61 -8.14 6.88 -7.13
N GLU A 62 -8.90 6.20 -6.26
CA GLU A 62 -9.75 6.83 -5.24
C GLU A 62 -8.94 7.40 -4.06
N SER A 63 -7.70 6.95 -3.87
CA SER A 63 -6.88 7.45 -2.78
C SER A 63 -6.46 8.92 -2.96
N GLN A 64 -6.53 9.47 -4.18
CA GLN A 64 -6.19 10.87 -4.49
C GLN A 64 -4.84 11.34 -3.89
N GLY A 65 -3.80 10.48 -3.93
CA GLY A 65 -2.49 10.78 -3.31
C GLY A 65 -2.44 10.60 -1.78
N ARG A 66 -3.56 10.23 -1.15
CA ARG A 66 -3.67 9.88 0.28
C ARG A 66 -3.43 8.40 0.48
N LEU A 67 -2.16 8.02 0.52
CA LEU A 67 -1.77 6.64 0.85
C LEU A 67 -1.80 6.41 2.36
N GLY A 68 -2.98 6.43 2.99
CA GLY A 68 -3.09 6.19 4.43
C GLY A 68 -4.43 5.59 4.85
N GLY A 69 -4.38 4.45 5.53
CA GLY A 69 -5.46 3.95 6.40
C GLY A 69 -5.04 4.13 7.87
N GLY A 70 -5.99 4.38 8.77
CA GLY A 70 -5.73 4.66 10.19
C GLY A 70 -5.40 6.13 10.49
N LEU A 71 -4.57 6.40 11.52
CA LEU A 71 -4.20 7.76 11.97
C LEU A 71 -3.47 8.61 10.91
N ASP A 72 -2.99 7.98 9.83
CA ASP A 72 -2.37 8.64 8.67
C ASP A 72 -3.36 8.87 7.50
N ALA A 73 -4.63 8.49 7.66
CA ALA A 73 -5.69 8.80 6.69
C ALA A 73 -5.91 10.32 6.65
N GLY A 74 -5.45 10.94 5.56
CA GLY A 74 -5.52 12.39 5.39
C GLY A 74 -4.19 13.12 5.61
N ARG A 75 -3.07 12.41 5.81
CA ARG A 75 -1.77 13.04 5.60
C ARG A 75 -1.58 13.16 4.09
N ASP A 76 -1.86 14.34 3.55
CA ASP A 76 -1.44 14.70 2.20
C ASP A 76 0.07 14.45 2.14
N VAL A 77 0.49 13.49 1.31
CA VAL A 77 1.91 13.27 1.09
C VAL A 77 2.36 14.44 0.21
N PRO A 78 3.12 15.41 0.76
CA PRO A 78 3.59 16.52 -0.04
C PRO A 78 4.43 15.91 -1.16
N ASP A 79 4.13 16.26 -2.41
CA ASP A 79 4.79 15.75 -3.62
C ASP A 79 4.29 14.40 -4.17
N ALA A 80 3.24 13.80 -3.60
CA ALA A 80 2.54 12.70 -4.27
C ALA A 80 1.63 13.26 -5.39
N SER A 81 1.71 12.67 -6.59
CA SER A 81 0.68 12.89 -7.60
C SER A 81 -0.68 12.44 -7.06
N ASP A 82 -1.78 13.01 -7.55
CA ASP A 82 -3.15 12.59 -7.15
C ASP A 82 -3.40 11.09 -7.45
N PHE A 83 -2.58 10.49 -8.29
CA PHE A 83 -2.61 9.07 -8.65
C PHE A 83 -1.46 8.25 -8.03
N ALA A 84 -0.73 8.76 -7.04
CA ALA A 84 0.33 8.00 -6.38
C ALA A 84 -0.21 6.65 -5.85
N PRO A 85 0.58 5.56 -5.89
CA PRO A 85 2.00 5.50 -6.24
C PRO A 85 2.25 5.22 -7.72
N TRP A 86 1.25 5.41 -8.58
CA TRP A 86 1.46 5.26 -10.02
C TRP A 86 2.45 6.31 -10.52
N THR A 87 3.38 5.86 -11.36
CA THR A 87 4.36 6.69 -12.03
C THR A 87 4.23 6.50 -13.53
N VAL A 88 4.39 7.58 -14.28
CA VAL A 88 4.33 7.59 -15.75
C VAL A 88 5.67 8.06 -16.26
N ALA A 89 6.27 7.29 -17.16
CA ALA A 89 7.52 7.64 -17.81
C ALA A 89 7.46 7.28 -19.30
N PRO A 90 8.07 8.08 -20.19
CA PRO A 90 8.31 7.62 -21.55
C PRO A 90 9.28 6.43 -21.51
N PRO A 91 9.07 5.37 -22.30
CA PRO A 91 10.08 4.31 -22.40
C PRO A 91 11.37 4.91 -22.95
N ALA A 92 12.53 4.39 -22.51
CA ALA A 92 13.83 4.95 -22.87
C ALA A 92 14.06 5.07 -24.39
N ALA A 93 13.37 4.26 -25.20
CA ALA A 93 13.37 4.37 -26.66
C ALA A 93 12.61 5.60 -27.19
N ALA A 94 11.49 5.98 -26.57
CA ALA A 94 10.68 7.14 -26.99
C ALA A 94 11.39 8.48 -26.70
N ILE A 95 12.19 8.54 -25.63
CA ILE A 95 13.01 9.73 -25.32
C ILE A 95 14.02 10.00 -26.45
N ARG A 96 14.60 8.94 -27.05
CA ARG A 96 15.59 9.08 -28.14
C ARG A 96 14.98 9.52 -29.47
N SER A 97 13.69 9.29 -29.69
CA SER A 97 12.97 9.71 -30.90
C SER A 97 12.35 11.10 -30.81
N GLY A 98 12.65 11.86 -29.74
CA GLY A 98 12.14 13.23 -29.58
C GLY A 98 10.70 13.31 -29.06
N CYS A 99 10.14 12.23 -28.51
CA CYS A 99 8.84 12.28 -27.87
C CYS A 99 8.87 13.19 -26.64
N ALA A 100 7.88 14.07 -26.52
CA ALA A 100 7.65 14.80 -25.28
C ALA A 100 7.23 13.83 -24.16
N ALA A 101 7.47 14.23 -22.92
CA ALA A 101 6.99 13.47 -21.78
C ALA A 101 5.46 13.36 -21.82
N PRO A 102 4.88 12.17 -21.57
CA PRO A 102 3.44 12.00 -21.48
C PRO A 102 2.88 12.81 -20.31
N ARG A 103 1.70 13.40 -20.50
CA ARG A 103 0.98 14.07 -19.40
C ARG A 103 0.02 13.09 -18.76
N ALA A 104 0.02 13.04 -17.44
CA ALA A 104 -0.83 12.16 -16.66
C ALA A 104 -1.66 12.99 -15.66
N THR A 105 -2.97 12.78 -15.64
CA THR A 105 -3.90 13.49 -14.75
C THR A 105 -5.07 12.58 -14.35
N LEU A 106 -5.72 12.86 -13.22
CA LEU A 106 -7.02 12.27 -12.93
C LEU A 106 -8.13 12.97 -13.74
N ASP A 107 -9.06 12.19 -14.28
CA ASP A 107 -10.23 12.64 -15.01
C ASP A 107 -11.50 12.08 -14.33
N GLY A 108 -12.35 13.01 -13.89
CA GLY A 108 -13.64 12.75 -13.26
C GLY A 108 -14.79 12.49 -14.24
N SER A 109 -14.59 12.82 -15.51
CA SER A 109 -15.67 12.99 -16.50
C SER A 109 -15.83 11.80 -17.44
N SER A 110 -14.80 10.96 -17.55
CA SER A 110 -14.72 9.83 -18.48
C SER A 110 -14.65 8.47 -17.78
N ALA A 111 -14.88 8.44 -16.46
CA ALA A 111 -14.78 7.21 -15.71
C ALA A 111 -15.81 6.17 -16.14
N PRO A 112 -15.39 4.88 -16.22
CA PRO A 112 -16.26 3.79 -16.66
C PRO A 112 -17.38 3.48 -15.66
N PHE A 113 -17.27 3.97 -14.42
CA PHE A 113 -18.19 3.65 -13.33
C PHE A 113 -18.67 4.91 -12.61
N SER A 114 -19.96 4.99 -12.32
CA SER A 114 -20.51 6.11 -11.53
C SER A 114 -20.18 6.02 -10.05
N SER A 115 -19.84 4.83 -9.55
CA SER A 115 -19.44 4.59 -8.15
C SER A 115 -17.98 4.93 -7.87
N ASN A 116 -17.16 5.06 -8.92
CA ASN A 116 -15.78 5.54 -8.86
C ASN A 116 -15.55 6.46 -10.06
N PRO A 117 -15.70 7.79 -9.87
CA PRO A 117 -15.53 8.74 -10.95
C PRO A 117 -14.05 9.02 -11.28
N ALA A 118 -13.07 8.47 -10.57
CA ALA A 118 -11.66 8.73 -10.82
C ALA A 118 -11.09 7.80 -11.91
N ALA A 119 -10.60 8.38 -13.00
CA ALA A 119 -9.84 7.65 -14.02
C ALA A 119 -8.48 8.29 -14.26
N LEU A 120 -7.42 7.50 -14.46
CA LEU A 120 -6.13 8.02 -14.92
C LEU A 120 -6.16 8.28 -16.42
N ARG A 121 -6.06 9.55 -16.80
CA ARG A 121 -5.93 10.00 -18.18
C ARG A 121 -4.47 10.19 -18.54
N LEU A 122 -4.08 9.66 -19.70
CA LEU A 122 -2.77 9.82 -20.30
C LEU A 122 -2.89 10.54 -21.63
N ASP A 123 -2.32 11.73 -21.73
CA ASP A 123 -2.18 12.44 -23.01
C ASP A 123 -0.80 12.11 -23.62
N LEU A 124 -0.80 11.43 -24.77
CA LEU A 124 0.40 11.11 -25.54
C LEU A 124 0.57 12.10 -26.69
N SER A 125 1.82 12.45 -27.00
CA SER A 125 2.11 13.23 -28.20
C SER A 125 1.91 12.39 -29.47
N ALA A 126 1.40 13.00 -30.53
CA ALA A 126 1.21 12.34 -31.82
C ALA A 126 2.52 11.77 -32.39
N GLY A 127 2.43 10.72 -33.22
CA GLY A 127 3.58 10.16 -33.96
C GLY A 127 4.17 8.86 -33.42
N GLY A 128 3.37 7.99 -32.79
CA GLY A 128 3.84 6.68 -32.32
C GLY A 128 4.60 6.71 -30.99
N CYS A 129 4.51 7.83 -30.26
CA CYS A 129 5.01 7.90 -28.89
C CYS A 129 4.23 6.97 -27.97
N SER A 130 4.91 6.40 -26.98
CA SER A 130 4.32 5.52 -25.98
C SER A 130 4.69 6.00 -24.58
N ALA A 131 3.95 5.52 -23.59
CA ALA A 131 4.23 5.73 -22.18
C ALA A 131 4.25 4.39 -21.45
N SER A 132 4.98 4.33 -20.35
CA SER A 132 4.98 3.22 -19.40
C SER A 132 4.34 3.70 -18.10
N LEU A 133 3.36 2.95 -17.62
CA LEU A 133 2.85 3.10 -16.26
C LEU A 133 3.54 2.09 -15.36
N ARG A 134 3.86 2.52 -14.15
CA ARG A 134 4.42 1.64 -13.12
C ARG A 134 3.71 1.87 -11.80
N ASN A 135 3.26 0.78 -11.19
CA ASN A 135 2.79 0.72 -9.82
C ASN A 135 3.76 -0.15 -9.01
N PRO A 136 4.36 0.36 -7.93
CA PRO A 136 5.26 -0.44 -7.08
C PRO A 136 4.54 -1.45 -6.18
N GLY A 137 3.20 -1.44 -6.15
CA GLY A 137 2.37 -2.21 -5.23
C GLY A 137 2.46 -1.69 -3.80
N TRP A 138 2.11 -2.57 -2.86
CA TRP A 138 2.19 -2.30 -1.43
C TRP A 138 3.57 -2.64 -0.88
N HIS A 139 4.52 -1.70 -1.01
CA HIS A 139 5.94 -1.88 -0.65
C HIS A 139 6.68 -2.93 -1.51
N GLY A 140 6.14 -3.27 -2.68
CA GLY A 140 6.67 -4.27 -3.59
C GLY A 140 5.59 -5.21 -4.09
N ILE A 141 5.93 -5.98 -5.13
CA ILE A 141 5.06 -7.03 -5.66
C ILE A 141 5.90 -8.31 -5.73
N LYS A 142 5.49 -9.34 -4.99
CA LYS A 142 6.14 -10.66 -5.04
C LYS A 142 5.82 -11.31 -6.38
N VAL A 143 6.83 -11.46 -7.25
CA VAL A 143 6.72 -12.21 -8.50
C VAL A 143 7.31 -13.60 -8.29
N ASP A 144 6.49 -14.64 -8.41
CA ASP A 144 6.90 -16.03 -8.23
C ASP A 144 6.51 -16.86 -9.45
N ALA A 145 7.50 -17.48 -10.11
CA ALA A 145 7.28 -18.27 -11.32
C ALA A 145 6.42 -19.53 -11.06
N LYS A 146 6.30 -19.96 -9.79
CA LYS A 146 5.53 -21.15 -9.38
C LYS A 146 4.11 -20.82 -8.94
N GLU A 147 3.84 -19.56 -8.63
CA GLU A 147 2.51 -19.03 -8.32
C GLU A 147 2.11 -18.14 -9.50
N PRO A 148 1.67 -18.72 -10.64
CA PRO A 148 1.20 -17.90 -11.74
C PRO A 148 0.08 -17.02 -11.21
N TYR A 149 0.18 -15.71 -11.42
CA TYR A 149 -0.94 -14.81 -11.21
C TYR A 149 -2.13 -15.37 -11.97
N PRO A 150 -3.22 -15.76 -11.28
CA PRO A 150 -4.35 -16.33 -11.98
C PRO A 150 -4.92 -15.25 -12.91
N GLY A 151 -4.80 -15.46 -14.22
CA GLY A 151 -5.58 -14.69 -15.20
C GLY A 151 -7.08 -14.94 -14.99
N PRO A 152 -7.99 -14.37 -15.81
CA PRO A 152 -8.08 -12.97 -16.25
C PRO A 152 -8.47 -11.99 -15.12
N TRP A 153 -8.43 -12.40 -13.84
CA TRP A 153 -8.82 -11.55 -12.71
C TRP A 153 -7.73 -10.56 -12.25
N PHE A 154 -6.48 -10.80 -12.67
CA PHE A 154 -5.41 -9.80 -12.73
C PHE A 154 -5.14 -9.29 -14.15
N ALA A 155 -6.11 -9.42 -15.08
CA ALA A 155 -6.26 -8.30 -15.99
C ALA A 155 -6.69 -7.18 -15.07
N LEU A 156 -5.77 -6.26 -14.78
CA LEU A 156 -6.15 -4.88 -14.55
C LEU A 156 -7.25 -4.64 -15.59
N SER A 157 -8.50 -4.55 -15.15
CA SER A 157 -9.58 -4.15 -16.04
C SER A 157 -9.32 -2.66 -16.27
N MET A 158 -8.27 -2.38 -17.02
CA MET A 158 -8.03 -1.10 -17.62
C MET A 158 -9.13 -0.98 -18.65
N TYR A 159 -10.19 -0.29 -18.26
CA TYR A 159 -11.08 0.29 -19.23
C TYR A 159 -10.28 1.40 -19.91
N LEU A 160 -9.62 1.03 -21.00
CA LEU A 160 -8.94 1.98 -21.85
C LEU A 160 -9.98 2.60 -22.79
N ALA A 161 -10.41 3.81 -22.48
CA ALA A 161 -11.06 4.66 -23.45
C ALA A 161 -9.98 5.40 -24.25
N VAL A 162 -9.89 5.14 -25.55
CA VAL A 162 -9.04 5.93 -26.46
C VAL A 162 -9.91 7.01 -27.08
N ASP A 163 -9.68 8.27 -26.70
CA ASP A 163 -10.23 9.43 -27.42
C ASP A 163 -9.26 9.80 -28.54
N GLU A 164 -9.44 9.22 -29.73
CA GLU A 164 -8.73 9.66 -30.93
C GLU A 164 -9.30 11.00 -31.39
N ARG A 165 -8.97 12.09 -30.68
CA ARG A 165 -9.05 13.41 -31.30
C ARG A 165 -7.91 13.53 -32.29
N MET A 166 -8.13 12.95 -33.47
CA MET A 166 -7.47 13.37 -34.70
C MET A 166 -7.61 14.88 -34.75
N SER A 167 -6.47 15.59 -34.65
CA SER A 167 -6.47 17.01 -34.91
C SER A 167 -7.00 17.20 -36.33
N ASP A 168 -8.23 17.70 -36.45
CA ASP A 168 -8.70 18.44 -37.62
C ASP A 168 -7.85 19.73 -37.75
N ALA A 169 -6.55 19.55 -37.96
CA ALA A 169 -5.68 20.57 -38.49
C ALA A 169 -6.12 20.74 -39.95
N GLY A 170 -7.00 21.72 -40.14
CA GLY A 170 -7.73 21.96 -41.37
C GLY A 170 -6.86 21.83 -42.61
N VAL A 171 -7.24 20.87 -43.47
CA VAL A 171 -7.00 20.97 -44.89
C VAL A 171 -7.92 22.09 -45.39
N LYS A 172 -7.39 23.32 -45.44
CA LYS A 172 -7.93 24.30 -46.37
C LYS A 172 -7.52 23.87 -47.78
N ALA A 173 -8.53 23.62 -48.61
CA ALA A 173 -8.40 23.49 -50.06
C ALA A 173 -7.80 24.76 -50.68
#